data_AF-A0A938MRJ0-F1
#
_entry.id   AF-A0A938MRJ0-F1
#
_cell.length_a   1.000
_cell.length_b   1.000
_cell.length_c   1.000
_cell.angle_alpha   90.00
_cell.angle_beta   90.00
_cell.angle_gamma   90.00
#
_symmetry.space_group_name_H-M   'P 1'
#
loop_
_entity.id
_entity.type
_entity.pdbx_description
1 polymer ?
#
loop_
_entity_poly.entity_id
_entity_poly.type
_entity_poly.pdbx_seq_one_letter_code
_entity_poly.pdbx_strand_id
1 'polypeptide(L)' 'RLRGRFHDFRGIKVMATYHPAYLLRNPGAKRPTWDDMRMLMRDMGIDVPSD' A
#
# COMPACT_ATOMS: atom_id res chain seq x y z
N ARG A 1 11.95 -7.93 3.95
CA ARG A 1 10.58 -7.33 3.94
C ARG A 1 10.45 -6.40 2.74
N LEU A 2 9.37 -6.50 1.93
CA LEU A 2 9.18 -5.71 0.70
C LEU A 2 8.10 -4.62 0.81
N ARG A 3 7.08 -4.78 1.66
CA ARG A 3 6.00 -3.80 1.86
C ARG A 3 6.39 -2.63 2.78
N GLY A 4 5.61 -1.56 2.76
CA GLY A 4 5.77 -0.37 3.61
C GLY A 4 6.94 0.52 3.21
N ARG A 5 7.37 0.45 1.96
CA ARG A 5 8.35 1.35 1.35
C ARG A 5 8.17 1.37 -0.16
N PHE A 6 8.64 2.44 -0.78
CA PHE A 6 8.78 2.51 -2.23
C PHE A 6 10.06 1.82 -2.69
N HIS A 7 10.02 1.31 -3.91
CA HIS A 7 11.17 0.79 -4.64
C HIS A 7 11.21 1.43 -6.02
N ASP A 8 12.38 1.49 -6.63
CA ASP A 8 12.50 1.85 -8.03
C ASP A 8 12.41 0.60 -8.90
N PHE A 9 11.61 0.68 -9.95
CA PHE A 9 11.62 -0.29 -11.02
C PHE A 9 11.66 0.45 -12.35
N ARG A 10 12.86 0.55 -12.94
CA ARG A 10 13.09 1.19 -14.24
C ARG A 10 12.68 2.68 -14.24
N GLY A 11 13.01 3.39 -13.17
CA GLY A 11 12.62 4.80 -12.99
C GLY A 11 11.16 4.99 -12.59
N ILE A 12 10.39 3.91 -12.40
CA ILE A 12 9.01 3.95 -11.94
C ILE A 12 8.99 3.57 -10.46
N LYS A 13 8.39 4.43 -9.65
CA LYS A 13 8.19 4.17 -8.23
C LYS A 13 7.11 3.10 -8.06
N VAL A 14 7.45 2.03 -7.34
CA VAL A 14 6.53 0.91 -7.07
C VAL A 14 6.45 0.59 -5.58
N MET A 15 5.32 0.07 -5.13
CA MET A 15 5.11 -0.38 -3.75
C MET A 15 4.48 -1.77 -3.76
N ALA A 16 5.09 -2.70 -3.04
CA ALA A 16 4.49 -4.01 -2.82
C ALA A 16 3.39 -3.91 -1.75
N THR A 17 2.28 -4.60 -1.96
CA THR A 17 1.19 -4.78 -0.97
C THR A 17 0.58 -6.18 -1.06
N TYR A 18 -0.43 -6.50 -0.24
CA TYR A 18 -1.13 -7.78 -0.30
C TYR A 18 -2.20 -7.82 -1.41
N HIS A 19 -2.32 -8.97 -2.07
CA HIS A 19 -3.37 -9.22 -3.06
C HIS A 19 -4.77 -9.20 -2.40
N PRO A 20 -5.82 -8.65 -3.04
CA PRO A 20 -7.16 -8.58 -2.44
C PRO A 20 -7.73 -9.92 -1.95
N ALA A 21 -7.53 -10.99 -2.71
CA ALA A 21 -7.97 -12.34 -2.30
C ALA A 21 -7.32 -12.82 -0.99
N TYR A 22 -6.10 -12.36 -0.68
CA TYR A 22 -5.43 -12.67 0.59
C TYR A 22 -6.15 -12.00 1.77
N LEU A 23 -6.68 -10.79 1.58
CA LEU A 23 -7.39 -10.02 2.61
C LEU A 23 -8.74 -10.63 2.98
N LEU A 24 -9.40 -11.30 2.02
CA LEU A 24 -10.64 -12.03 2.26
C LEU A 24 -10.43 -13.19 3.25
N ARG A 25 -9.28 -13.84 3.18
CA ARG A 25 -8.91 -14.97 4.04
C ARG A 25 -8.23 -14.53 5.33
N ASN A 26 -7.60 -13.35 5.33
CA ASN A 26 -6.81 -12.83 6.44
C ASN A 26 -7.22 -11.38 6.77
N PRO A 27 -8.30 -11.17 7.54
CA PRO A 27 -8.80 -9.84 7.87
C PRO A 27 -7.76 -8.94 8.56
N GLY A 28 -6.86 -9.50 9.38
CA GLY A 28 -5.78 -8.77 10.04
C GLY A 28 -4.78 -8.11 9.07
N ALA A 29 -4.74 -8.55 7.80
CA ALA A 29 -3.89 -7.95 6.78
C ALA A 29 -4.50 -6.66 6.16
N LYS A 30 -5.77 -6.34 6.45
CA LYS A 30 -6.41 -5.14 5.91
C LYS A 30 -5.77 -3.85 6.39
N ARG A 31 -5.47 -3.74 7.69
CA ARG A 31 -4.83 -2.56 8.28
C ARG A 31 -3.46 -2.27 7.63
N PRO A 32 -2.51 -3.23 7.56
CA PRO A 32 -1.23 -2.96 6.92
C PRO A 32 -1.36 -2.71 5.41
N THR A 33 -2.35 -3.29 4.70
CA THR A 33 -2.62 -2.92 3.30
C THR A 33 -3.14 -1.48 3.19
N TRP A 34 -4.01 -1.05 4.10
CA TRP A 34 -4.51 0.33 4.12
C TRP A 34 -3.37 1.32 4.33
N ASP A 35 -2.43 1.02 5.22
CA ASP A 35 -1.22 1.84 5.42
C ASP A 35 -0.41 2.00 4.12
N ASP A 36 -0.20 0.91 3.36
CA ASP A 36 0.47 0.99 2.05
C ASP A 36 -0.32 1.87 1.07
N MET A 37 -1.64 1.74 1.01
CA MET A 37 -2.48 2.55 0.10
C MET A 37 -2.43 4.04 0.46
N ARG A 38 -2.45 4.38 1.75
CA ARG A 38 -2.32 5.77 2.20
C ARG A 38 -0.97 6.36 1.81
N MET A 39 0.11 5.58 1.88
CA MET A 39 1.43 6.02 1.40
C MET A 39 1.40 6.32 -0.11
N LEU A 40 0.77 5.44 -0.90
CA LEU A 40 0.64 5.60 -2.35
C LEU A 40 -0.21 6.83 -2.71
N MET A 41 -1.36 7.03 -2.05
CA MET A 41 -2.22 8.19 -2.27
C MET A 41 -1.52 9.51 -1.95
N ARG A 42 -0.81 9.58 -0.82
CA ARG A 42 -0.01 10.75 -0.44
C ARG A 42 1.08 11.06 -1.48
N ASP A 43 1.75 10.03 -1.99
CA ASP A 43 2.76 10.19 -3.04
C ASP A 43 2.17 10.71 -4.36
N MET A 44 0.92 10.33 -4.64
CA MET A 44 0.15 10.84 -5.79
C MET A 44 -0.47 12.23 -5.56
N GLY A 45 -0.29 12.85 -4.38
CA GLY A 45 -0.91 14.12 -4.04
C GLY A 45 -2.43 14.04 -3.82
N ILE A 46 -2.96 12.84 -3.59
CA ILE A 46 -4.37 12.63 -3.24
C ILE A 46 -4.52 12.89 -1.75
N ASP A 47 -5.42 13.82 -1.38
CA ASP A 47 -5.75 14.05 0.01
C ASP A 47 -6.44 12.80 0.58
N VAL A 48 -5.85 12.23 1.61
CA VAL A 48 -6.35 11.01 2.24
C VAL A 48 -7.13 11.45 3.47
N PRO A 49 -8.45 11.15 3.54
CA PRO A 49 -9.23 11.44 4.74
C PRO A 49 -8.54 10.86 5.97
N SER A 50 -8.44 11.67 7.02
CA SER A 50 -8.05 11.16 8.33
C SER A 50 -9.20 10.32 8.87
N ASP A 51 -8.89 9.13 9.41
CA ASP A 51 -9.84 8.26 10.10
C ASP A 51 -10.43 8.96 11.34
#